data_AF-A0ABD1CB07-F1
#
_entry.id   AF-A0ABD1CB07-F1
#
_cell.length_a   1.000
_cell.length_b   1.000
_cell.length_c   1.000
_cell.angle_alpha   90.00
_cell.angle_beta   90.00
_cell.angle_gamma   90.00
#
_symmetry.space_group_name_H-M   'P 1'
#
loop_
_entity.id
_entity.type
_entity.pdbx_description
1 polymer ?
#
loop_
_entity_poly.entity_id
_entity_poly.type
_entity_poly.pdbx_seq_one_letter_code
_entity_poly.pdbx_strand_id
1 'polypeptide(L)'
;MTLLTAEIRKEFLPTGYEQILRLEAYFRLQGQNESFAKFYRDISALFRFVSPPMSEEEKRFIVKKNMNADYATVVTAARSATLAEMVDVCISYDDAA
;
A
#
# COMPACT_ATOMS: atom_id res chain seq x y z
N MET A 1 11.12 19.12 -1.37
CA MET A 1 10.60 19.00 -2.75
C MET A 1 10.85 20.33 -3.44
N THR A 2 11.75 20.34 -4.42
CA THR A 2 12.17 21.52 -5.19
C THR A 2 10.98 22.09 -5.98
N LEU A 3 10.86 23.42 -6.03
CA LEU A 3 9.80 24.16 -6.75
C LEU A 3 9.58 23.64 -8.18
N LEU A 4 10.67 23.28 -8.87
CA LEU A 4 10.66 22.68 -10.21
C LEU A 4 9.80 21.40 -10.32
N THR A 5 9.82 20.53 -9.30
CA THR A 5 9.03 19.29 -9.33
C THR A 5 7.53 19.55 -9.18
N ALA A 6 7.15 20.60 -8.45
CA ALA A 6 5.74 20.99 -8.31
C ALA A 6 5.20 21.63 -9.59
N GLU A 7 6.01 22.45 -10.27
CA GLU A 7 5.65 23.07 -11.56
C GLU A 7 5.51 22.02 -12.66
N ILE A 8 6.44 21.06 -12.76
CA ILE A 8 6.33 19.93 -13.70
C ILE A 8 5.08 19.10 -13.41
N ARG A 9 4.79 18.77 -12.14
CA ARG A 9 3.58 18.02 -11.79
C ARG A 9 2.32 18.76 -12.22
N LYS A 10 2.26 20.08 -12.03
CA LYS A 10 1.12 20.91 -12.41
C LYS A 10 0.91 20.96 -13.94
N GLU A 11 2.00 20.98 -14.71
CA GLU A 11 1.95 21.04 -16.18
C GLU A 11 1.55 19.70 -16.81
N PHE A 12 2.05 18.58 -16.26
CA PHE A 12 1.95 17.27 -16.91
C PHE A 12 0.95 16.30 -16.28
N LEU A 13 0.47 16.55 -15.06
CA LEU A 13 -0.49 15.66 -14.39
C LEU A 13 -1.91 16.21 -14.51
N PRO A 14 -2.92 15.31 -14.65
CA PRO A 14 -4.32 15.72 -14.62
C PRO A 14 -4.69 16.45 -13.32
N THR A 15 -5.63 17.37 -13.41
CA THR A 15 -6.27 17.96 -12.22
C THR A 15 -6.86 16.83 -11.36
N GLY A 16 -6.44 16.76 -10.10
CA GLY A 16 -6.92 15.75 -9.16
C GLY A 16 -6.20 14.40 -9.24
N TYR A 17 -5.04 14.33 -9.92
CA TYR A 17 -4.22 13.12 -10.02
C TYR A 17 -3.93 12.45 -8.65
N GLU A 18 -3.76 13.27 -7.62
CA GLU A 18 -3.47 12.85 -6.26
C GLU A 18 -4.66 12.12 -5.65
N GLN A 19 -5.89 12.58 -5.90
CA GLN A 19 -7.11 11.87 -5.53
C GLN A 19 -7.23 10.55 -6.29
N ILE A 20 -6.86 10.52 -7.57
CA ILE A 20 -6.85 9.28 -8.38
C ILE A 20 -5.92 8.25 -7.75
N LEU A 21 -4.67 8.62 -7.47
CA LEU A 21 -3.70 7.72 -6.80
C LEU A 21 -4.19 7.25 -5.44
N ARG A 22 -4.85 8.13 -4.68
CA ARG A 22 -5.41 7.78 -3.37
C ARG A 22 -6.51 6.72 -3.49
N LEU A 23 -7.40 6.87 -4.47
CA LEU A 23 -8.45 5.90 -4.77
C LEU A 23 -7.85 4.58 -5.28
N GLU A 24 -6.87 4.63 -6.19
CA GLU A 24 -6.17 3.44 -6.67
C GLU A 24 -5.55 2.64 -5.52
N ALA A 25 -4.87 3.30 -4.58
CA ALA A 25 -4.32 2.63 -3.41
C ALA A 25 -5.43 2.02 -2.54
N TYR A 26 -6.53 2.75 -2.32
CA TYR A 26 -7.65 2.28 -1.49
C TYR A 26 -8.40 1.08 -2.07
N PHE A 27 -8.37 0.89 -3.40
CA PHE A 27 -9.07 -0.16 -4.12
C PHE A 27 -8.17 -1.23 -4.76
N ARG A 28 -6.85 -1.16 -4.58
CA ARG A 28 -5.94 -2.23 -5.00
C ARG A 28 -6.13 -3.45 -4.11
N LEU A 29 -6.95 -4.39 -4.54
CA LEU A 29 -7.17 -5.69 -3.89
C LEU A 29 -6.04 -6.67 -4.24
N GLN A 30 -5.56 -7.44 -3.27
CA GLN A 30 -4.65 -8.55 -3.51
C GLN A 30 -5.38 -9.67 -4.27
N GLY A 31 -4.79 -10.16 -5.36
CA GLY A 31 -5.34 -11.30 -6.10
C GLY A 31 -5.33 -12.58 -5.27
N GLN A 32 -6.23 -13.53 -5.56
CA GLN A 32 -6.30 -14.80 -4.81
C GLN A 32 -4.98 -15.58 -4.82
N ASN A 33 -4.28 -15.61 -5.96
CA ASN A 33 -3.00 -16.32 -6.13
C ASN A 33 -1.80 -15.35 -6.14
N GLU A 34 -2.00 -14.12 -5.67
CA GLU A 34 -0.93 -13.11 -5.64
C GLU A 34 -0.18 -13.17 -4.31
N SER A 35 1.14 -13.31 -4.35
CA SER A 35 1.97 -13.23 -3.15
C SER A 35 1.88 -11.86 -2.48
N PHE A 36 2.00 -11.83 -1.16
CA PHE A 36 1.95 -10.57 -0.43
C PHE A 36 3.10 -9.64 -0.82
N ALA A 37 4.30 -10.16 -1.06
CA ALA A 37 5.45 -9.39 -1.52
C ALA A 37 5.14 -8.61 -2.80
N LYS A 38 4.48 -9.25 -3.77
CA LYS A 38 4.07 -8.59 -5.02
C LYS A 38 3.03 -7.51 -4.75
N PHE A 39 1.97 -7.86 -4.02
CA PHE A 39 0.90 -6.94 -3.65
C PHE A 39 1.42 -5.69 -2.91
N TYR A 40 2.25 -5.90 -1.89
CA TYR A 40 2.78 -4.84 -1.05
C TYR A 40 3.75 -3.92 -1.82
N ARG A 41 4.56 -4.47 -2.72
CA ARG A 41 5.41 -3.66 -3.61
C ARG A 41 4.58 -2.74 -4.48
N ASP A 42 3.50 -3.23 -5.07
CA ASP A 42 2.66 -2.45 -5.97
C ASP A 42 1.93 -1.32 -5.20
N ILE A 43 1.33 -1.62 -4.05
CA ILE A 43 0.60 -0.62 -3.26
C ILE A 43 1.52 0.41 -2.58
N SER A 44 2.71 -0.01 -2.13
CA SER A 44 3.69 0.90 -1.53
C SER A 44 4.28 1.87 -2.55
N ALA A 45 4.33 1.50 -3.84
CA ALA A 45 4.66 2.43 -4.91
C ALA A 45 3.64 3.57 -5.00
N LEU A 46 2.34 3.28 -4.89
CA LEU A 46 1.28 4.30 -4.89
C LEU A 46 1.42 5.25 -3.70
N PHE A 47 1.68 4.73 -2.51
CA PHE A 47 1.86 5.56 -1.30
C PHE A 47 2.98 6.60 -1.42
N ARG A 48 4.01 6.36 -2.24
CA ARG A 48 5.12 7.31 -2.46
C ARG A 48 4.71 8.55 -3.25
N PHE A 49 3.68 8.44 -4.09
CA PHE A 49 3.29 9.51 -5.02
C PHE A 49 2.05 10.28 -4.57
N VAL A 50 1.31 9.75 -3.59
CA VAL A 50 0.16 10.41 -2.96
C VAL A 50 0.60 11.66 -2.21
N SER A 51 -0.07 12.79 -2.50
CA SER A 51 0.09 14.06 -1.81
C SER A 51 -1.28 14.58 -1.37
N PRO A 52 -1.48 14.96 -0.09
CA PRO A 52 -0.51 14.88 1.01
C PRO A 52 -0.17 13.43 1.40
N PRO A 53 1.01 13.18 1.99
CA PRO A 53 1.43 11.83 2.39
C PRO A 53 0.39 11.16 3.29
N MET A 54 0.18 9.86 3.07
CA MET A 54 -0.67 9.03 3.95
C MET A 54 0.04 8.75 5.28
N SER A 55 -0.73 8.70 6.36
CA SER A 55 -0.22 8.26 7.65
C SER A 55 0.10 6.76 7.64
N GLU A 56 0.98 6.31 8.53
CA GLU A 56 1.27 4.87 8.67
C GLU A 56 0.02 4.07 9.09
N GLU A 57 -0.88 4.69 9.87
CA GLU A 57 -2.17 4.08 10.23
C GLU A 57 -3.09 3.92 9.01
N GLU A 58 -3.18 4.92 8.14
CA GLU A 58 -3.95 4.87 6.88
C GLU A 58 -3.39 3.78 5.96
N LYS A 59 -2.06 3.73 5.79
CA LYS A 59 -1.40 2.68 4.99
C LYS A 59 -1.67 1.28 5.56
N ARG A 60 -1.51 1.10 6.87
CA ARG A 60 -1.80 -0.18 7.54
C ARG A 60 -3.24 -0.61 7.33
N PHE A 61 -4.19 0.32 7.49
CA PHE A 61 -5.60 0.07 7.26
C PHE A 61 -5.85 -0.40 5.82
N ILE A 62 -5.33 0.33 4.83
CA ILE A 62 -5.49 0.00 3.41
C ILE A 62 -4.93 -1.38 3.09
N VAL A 63 -3.68 -1.66 3.50
CA VAL A 63 -3.02 -2.95 3.23
C VAL A 63 -3.79 -4.09 3.90
N LYS A 64 -4.23 -3.93 5.16
CA LYS A 64 -4.99 -4.97 5.88
C LYS A 64 -6.38 -5.22 5.29
N LYS A 65 -7.06 -4.17 4.84
CA LYS A 65 -8.39 -4.30 4.22
C LYS A 65 -8.33 -5.03 2.87
N ASN A 66 -7.24 -4.83 2.13
CA ASN A 66 -7.15 -5.27 0.74
C ASN A 66 -6.32 -6.54 0.54
N MET A 67 -5.64 -7.06 1.56
CA MET A 67 -4.99 -8.38 1.49
C MET A 67 -6.02 -9.51 1.42
N ASN A 68 -5.61 -10.67 0.91
CA ASN A 68 -6.47 -11.84 0.85
C ASN A 68 -6.68 -12.45 2.26
N ALA A 69 -7.63 -13.39 2.36
CA ALA A 69 -8.03 -13.99 3.64
C ALA A 69 -6.94 -14.81 4.32
N ASP A 70 -6.03 -15.41 3.57
CA ASP A 70 -4.94 -16.24 4.10
C ASP A 70 -3.98 -15.36 4.88
N TYR A 71 -3.49 -14.27 4.27
CA TYR A 71 -2.63 -13.30 4.97
C TYR A 71 -3.37 -12.62 6.12
N ALA A 72 -4.66 -12.29 5.96
CA ALA A 72 -5.45 -11.67 7.03
C ALA A 72 -5.53 -12.55 8.29
N THR A 73 -5.63 -13.87 8.10
CA THR A 73 -5.62 -14.86 9.18
C THR A 73 -4.25 -14.91 9.86
N VAL A 74 -3.17 -14.97 9.09
CA VAL A 74 -1.78 -14.99 9.60
C VAL A 74 -1.48 -13.72 10.41
N VAL A 75 -1.80 -12.55 9.87
CA VAL A 75 -1.63 -11.24 10.52
C VAL A 75 -2.39 -11.16 11.84
N THR A 76 -3.61 -11.71 11.88
CA THR A 76 -4.43 -11.74 13.09
C THR A 76 -3.84 -12.67 14.14
N ALA A 77 -3.34 -13.86 13.74
CA ALA A 77 -2.68 -14.79 14.64
C ALA A 77 -1.37 -14.21 15.22
N ALA A 78 -0.60 -13.48 14.40
CA ALA A 78 0.65 -12.83 14.82
C ALA A 78 0.43 -11.57 15.68
N ARG A 79 -0.79 -11.05 15.78
CA ARG A 79 -1.15 -9.84 16.54
C ARG A 79 -0.33 -8.60 16.15
N SER A 80 0.05 -8.46 14.87
CA SER A 80 0.85 -7.33 14.41
C SER A 80 0.15 -5.99 14.65
N ALA A 81 0.79 -5.08 15.36
CA ALA A 81 0.28 -3.76 15.72
C ALA A 81 0.65 -2.69 14.69
N THR A 82 1.80 -2.83 14.03
CA THR A 82 2.32 -1.85 13.07
C THR A 82 2.26 -2.35 11.62
N LEU A 83 2.44 -1.44 10.64
CA LEU A 83 2.54 -1.84 9.24
C LEU A 83 3.81 -2.67 8.99
N ALA A 84 4.93 -2.30 9.63
CA ALA A 84 6.19 -3.03 9.51
C ALA A 84 6.06 -4.48 9.98
N GLU A 85 5.54 -4.70 11.19
CA GLU A 85 5.30 -6.06 11.71
C GLU A 85 4.37 -6.88 10.80
N MET A 86 3.34 -6.23 10.25
CA MET A 86 2.40 -6.90 9.33
C MET A 86 3.09 -7.34 8.04
N VAL A 87 3.97 -6.49 7.49
CA VAL A 87 4.74 -6.80 6.29
C VAL A 87 5.70 -7.95 6.58
N ASP A 88 6.47 -7.89 7.66
CA ASP A 88 7.45 -8.92 8.01
C ASP A 88 6.79 -10.30 8.18
N VAL A 89 5.63 -10.34 8.85
CA VAL A 89 4.85 -11.56 9.05
C VAL A 89 4.36 -12.14 7.72
N CYS A 90 3.81 -11.32 6.83
CA CYS A 90 3.30 -11.80 5.55
C CYS A 90 4.42 -12.23 4.59
N ILE A 91 5.56 -11.53 4.58
CA ILE A 91 6.72 -11.94 3.79
C ILE A 91 7.28 -13.27 4.30
N SER A 92 7.35 -13.46 5.61
CA SER A 92 7.77 -14.74 6.20
C SER A 92 6.82 -15.89 5.84
N TYR A 93 5.53 -15.59 5.68
CA TYR A 93 4.54 -16.56 5.23
C TYR A 93 4.68 -16.88 3.73
N ASP A 94 4.95 -15.87 2.88
CA ASP A 94 5.27 -16.08 1.46
C ASP A 94 6.46 -17.03 1.27
N ASP A 95 7.53 -16.85 2.05
CA ASP A 95 8.75 -17.65 1.94
C ASP A 95 8.58 -19.10 2.42
N ALA A 96 7.54 -19.38 3.20
CA ALA A 96 7.25 -20.70 3.78
C ALA A 96 6.25 -21.53 2.97
N ALA A 97 5.57 -20.94 1.98
CA ALA A 97 4.55 -21.56 1.13
C ALA A 97 5.13 -22.11 -0.18
#